data_AF-A0A0F9TF24-F1
#
_entry.id   AF-A0A0F9TF24-F1
#
_cell.length_a   1.000
_cell.length_b   1.000
_cell.length_c   1.000
_cell.angle_alpha   90.00
_cell.angle_beta   90.00
_cell.angle_gamma   90.00
#
_symmetry.space_group_name_H-M   'P 1'
#
loop_
_entity.id
_entity.type
_entity.pdbx_description
1 polymer ?
#
loop_
_entity_poly.entity_id
_entity_poly.type
_entity_poly.pdbx_seq_one_letter_code
_entity_poly.pdbx_strand_id
1 'polypeptide(L)' 'MWNPFKKKKSHVWQPVFNGRTSDEQRVAESLINEQKCPDCESKKFYEGPSGGASTNFQCADCKSEFNISPFTAERI' A
#
# COMPACT_ATOMS: atom_id res chain seq x y z
N MET A 1 -22.38 -34.16 -15.78
CA MET A 1 -21.43 -33.31 -16.54
C MET A 1 -20.46 -32.70 -15.55
N TRP A 2 -19.20 -33.16 -15.55
CA TRP A 2 -18.18 -32.74 -14.58
C TRP A 2 -17.54 -31.43 -15.05
N ASN A 3 -17.50 -30.40 -14.19
CA ASN A 3 -17.08 -29.05 -14.54
C ASN A 3 -15.66 -28.78 -13.98
N PRO A 4 -14.59 -28.73 -14.80
CA PRO A 4 -13.20 -28.73 -14.32
C PRO A 4 -12.65 -27.35 -13.91
N PHE A 5 -13.47 -26.29 -13.89
CA PHE A 5 -13.02 -24.91 -13.66
C PHE A 5 -13.27 -24.38 -12.24
N LYS A 6 -13.29 -25.23 -11.20
CA LYS A 6 -13.13 -24.73 -9.82
C LYS A 6 -11.68 -24.28 -9.65
N LYS A 7 -11.37 -23.06 -10.09
CA LYS A 7 -10.12 -22.36 -9.81
C LYS A 7 -9.85 -22.48 -8.30
N LYS A 8 -8.80 -23.21 -7.95
CA LYS A 8 -8.29 -23.31 -6.58
C LYS A 8 -8.05 -21.87 -6.12
N LYS A 9 -8.67 -21.48 -4.99
CA LYS A 9 -8.37 -20.19 -4.35
C LYS A 9 -6.87 -20.18 -4.11
N SER A 10 -6.17 -19.35 -4.87
CA SER A 10 -4.76 -19.07 -4.65
C SER A 10 -4.64 -18.63 -3.20
N HIS A 11 -3.79 -19.28 -2.42
CA HIS A 11 -3.34 -18.77 -1.12
C HIS A 11 -2.51 -17.52 -1.39
N VAL A 12 -3.20 -16.42 -1.73
CA VAL A 12 -2.64 -15.09 -1.62
C VAL A 12 -2.47 -14.89 -0.13
N TRP A 13 -1.23 -14.64 0.29
CA TRP A 13 -0.94 -14.09 1.62
C TRP A 13 -1.82 -12.84 1.78
N GLN A 14 -2.92 -12.95 2.50
CA GLN A 14 -3.69 -11.80 2.92
C GLN A 14 -2.98 -11.25 4.16
N PRO A 15 -2.42 -10.04 4.12
CA PRO A 15 -1.96 -9.40 5.34
C PRO A 15 -3.13 -9.37 6.33
N VAL A 16 -2.86 -9.71 7.59
CA VAL A 16 -3.87 -9.76 8.64
C VAL A 16 -4.32 -8.32 8.92
N PHE A 17 -5.33 -7.84 8.20
CA PHE A 17 -5.87 -6.47 8.27
C PHE A 17 -7.02 -6.33 9.27
N ASN A 18 -7.06 -7.13 10.34
CA ASN A 18 -8.09 -7.00 11.36
C ASN A 18 -7.83 -5.72 12.19
N GLY A 19 -8.51 -4.62 11.84
CA GLY A 19 -8.55 -3.38 12.64
C GLY A 19 -8.18 -2.08 11.94
N ARG A 20 -7.82 -2.07 10.65
CA ARG A 20 -7.55 -0.83 9.90
C ARG A 20 -8.82 -0.22 9.30
N THR A 21 -8.88 1.11 9.29
CA THR A 21 -9.91 1.86 8.55
C THR A 21 -9.79 1.62 7.05
N SER A 22 -10.87 1.87 6.30
CA SER A 22 -10.89 1.74 4.84
C SER A 22 -9.83 2.59 4.15
N ASP A 23 -9.53 3.76 4.72
CA ASP A 23 -8.53 4.69 4.19
C ASP A 23 -7.10 4.17 4.38
N GLU A 24 -6.76 3.62 5.54
CA GLU A 24 -5.44 3.02 5.79
C GLU A 24 -5.19 1.80 4.89
N GLN A 25 -6.23 1.03 4.56
CA GLN A 25 -6.13 -0.07 3.60
C GLN A 25 -5.85 0.45 2.19
N ARG A 26 -6.58 1.48 1.74
CA ARG A 26 -6.33 2.13 0.43
C ARG A 26 -4.91 2.66 0.32
N VAL A 27 -4.43 3.36 1.35
CA VAL A 27 -3.08 3.94 1.38
C VAL A 27 -2.02 2.85 1.27
N ALA A 28 -2.14 1.78 2.07
CA ALA A 28 -1.21 0.66 2.03
C ALA A 28 -1.23 -0.06 0.68
N GLU A 29 -2.41 -0.32 0.10
CA GLU A 29 -2.52 -0.98 -1.19
C GLU A 29 -1.90 -0.13 -2.32
N SER A 30 -2.24 1.15 -2.41
CA SER A 30 -1.70 2.02 -3.46
C SER A 30 -0.20 2.24 -3.31
N LEU A 31 0.33 2.43 -2.10
CA LEU A 31 1.76 2.71 -1.90
C LEU A 31 2.62 1.43 -1.98
N ILE A 32 2.21 0.33 -1.34
CA ILE A 32 3.02 -0.88 -1.23
C ILE A 32 2.83 -1.77 -2.46
N ASN A 33 1.59 -2.00 -2.91
CA ASN A 33 1.32 -2.92 -4.01
C ASN A 33 1.40 -2.23 -5.37
N GLU A 34 0.82 -1.04 -5.50
CA GLU A 34 0.76 -0.35 -6.80
C GLU A 34 1.90 0.64 -7.06
N GLN A 35 2.62 1.04 -6.00
CA GLN A 35 3.65 2.09 -6.03
C GLN A 35 3.13 3.40 -6.63
N LYS A 36 1.92 3.80 -6.22
CA LYS A 36 1.23 5.03 -6.65
C LYS A 36 0.74 5.82 -5.46
N CYS A 37 0.67 7.14 -5.64
CA CYS A 37 0.13 8.04 -4.65
C CYS A 37 -1.40 7.82 -4.54
N PRO A 38 -1.95 7.59 -3.33
CA PRO A 38 -3.39 7.38 -3.16
C PRO A 38 -4.24 8.64 -3.43
N ASP A 39 -3.63 9.83 -3.51
CA ASP A 39 -4.31 11.11 -3.74
C ASP A 39 -4.39 11.50 -5.22
N CYS A 40 -3.28 11.34 -5.94
CA CYS A 40 -3.15 11.86 -7.30
C CYS A 40 -2.66 10.82 -8.31
N GLU A 41 -2.56 9.55 -7.89
CA GLU A 41 -2.15 8.38 -8.69
C GLU A 41 -0.75 8.47 -9.32
N SER A 42 0.03 9.49 -8.96
CA SER A 42 1.40 9.65 -9.43
C SER A 42 2.30 8.54 -8.90
N LYS A 43 3.26 8.12 -9.72
CA LYS A 43 4.31 7.16 -9.36
C LYS A 43 5.61 7.83 -8.94
N LYS A 44 5.65 9.17 -8.90
CA LYS A 44 6.84 9.94 -8.59
C LYS A 44 6.84 10.30 -7.11
N PHE A 45 7.87 9.85 -6.41
CA PHE A 45 8.06 10.12 -4.99
C PHE A 45 9.47 10.63 -4.73
N TYR A 46 9.58 11.53 -3.76
CA TYR A 46 10.83 11.91 -3.14
C TYR A 46 10.97 11.12 -1.84
N GLU A 47 12.08 10.41 -1.71
CA GLU A 47 12.45 9.73 -0.47
C GLU A 47 12.97 10.75 0.54
N GLY A 48 12.44 10.70 1.75
CA GLY A 48 12.80 11.54 2.88
C GLY A 48 13.59 10.77 3.94
N PRO A 49 13.69 11.30 5.17
CA PRO A 49 14.38 10.63 6.26
C PRO A 49 13.82 9.23 6.54
N SER A 50 14.71 8.32 6.95
CA SER A 50 14.37 6.94 7.32
C SER A 50 14.90 6.59 8.71
N GLY A 51 14.15 5.74 9.43
CA GLY A 51 14.49 5.30 10.79
C GLY A 51 13.51 4.25 11.31
N GLY A 52 13.96 3.35 12.19
CA GLY A 52 13.07 2.38 12.87
C GLY A 52 12.24 1.50 11.92
N ALA A 53 12.84 1.05 10.81
CA ALA A 53 12.21 0.30 9.73
C ALA A 53 11.15 1.05 8.91
N SER A 54 11.08 2.37 9.03
CA SER A 54 10.16 3.21 8.26
C SER A 54 10.90 4.27 7.47
N THR A 55 10.35 4.66 6.33
CA THR A 55 10.89 5.70 5.44
C THR A 55 9.77 6.68 5.08
N ASN A 56 10.05 7.96 5.18
CA ASN A 56 9.13 8.99 4.74
C ASN A 56 9.21 9.16 3.22
N PHE A 57 8.07 9.27 2.55
CA PHE A 57 7.96 9.57 1.14
C PHE A 57 7.05 10.75 0.91
N GLN A 58 7.43 11.64 0.02
CA GLN A 58 6.60 12.75 -0.43
C GLN A 58 6.25 12.56 -1.90
N CYS A 59 4.97 12.67 -2.27
CA CYS A 59 4.58 12.65 -3.68
C CYS A 59 5.13 13.88 -4.41
N ALA A 60 5.76 13.67 -5.58
CA ALA A 60 6.35 14.76 -6.33
C ALA A 60 5.31 15.73 -6.92
N ASP A 61 4.10 15.25 -7.19
CA ASP A 61 3.04 16.01 -7.86
C ASP A 61 2.10 16.70 -6.84
N CYS A 62 1.41 15.94 -6.00
CA CYS A 62 0.44 16.51 -5.04
C CYS A 62 1.04 16.94 -3.69
N LYS A 63 2.32 16.62 -3.45
CA LYS A 63 3.04 16.93 -2.20
C LYS A 63 2.53 16.23 -0.93
N SER A 64 1.60 15.27 -1.04
CA SER A 64 1.21 14.42 0.09
C SER A 64 2.40 13.65 0.66
N GLU A 65 2.42 13.50 1.98
CA GLU A 65 3.50 12.84 2.71
C GLU A 65 3.00 11.53 3.34
N PHE A 66 3.85 10.51 3.29
CA PHE A 66 3.54 9.16 3.72
C PHE A 66 4.70 8.59 4.52
N ASN A 67 4.40 7.90 5.62
CA ASN A 67 5.36 7.05 6.30
C ASN A 67 5.12 5.60 5.84
N ILE A 68 6.15 4.96 5.28
CA ILE A 68 6.05 3.60 4.78
C ILE A 68 7.01 2.71 5.55
N SER A 69 6.47 1.61 6.09
CA SER A 69 7.23 0.51 6.69
C SER A 69 6.87 -0.81 6.00
N PRO A 70 7.62 -1.90 6.23
CA PRO A 70 7.26 -3.23 5.73
C PRO A 70 5.87 -3.73 6.18
N PHE A 71 5.29 -3.12 7.22
CA PHE A 71 4.05 -3.58 7.85
C PHE A 71 2.87 -2.60 7.67
N THR A 72 3.17 -1.33 7.49
CA THR A 72 2.20 -0.22 7.49
C THR A 72 2.56 0.82 6.44
N ALA A 73 1.54 1.50 5.94
CA ALA A 73 1.72 2.77 5.26
C ALA A 73 0.66 3.71 5.77
N GLU A 74 1.08 4.89 6.22
CA GLU A 74 0.22 5.90 6.81
C GLU A 74 0.49 7.26 6.19
N ARG A 75 -0.52 8.13 6.19
CA ARG A 75 -0.37 9.52 5.80
C ARG A 75 0.12 10.31 7.01
N ILE A 76 1.07 11.21 6.80
CA ILE A 76 1.62 12.11 7.81
C ILE A 76 0.98 13.50 7.65
#